data_AF-A0AAN6LV71-F1
#
_entry.id   AF-A0AAN6LV71-F1
#
_cell.length_a   1.000
_cell.length_b   1.000
_cell.length_c   1.000
_cell.angle_alpha   90.00
_cell.angle_beta   90.00
_cell.angle_gamma   90.00
#
_symmetry.space_group_name_H-M   'P 1'
#
loop_
_entity.id
_entity.type
_entity.pdbx_description
1 polymer ?
#
loop_
_entity_poly.entity_id
_entity_poly.type
_entity_poly.pdbx_seq_one_letter_code
_entity_poly.pdbx_strand_id
1 'polypeptide(L)'
;MQKSAAAGQKAGGGFSSSNITMDEACQILNVGPSKMGQIDEAFVTERFKRLFDLNDPKKGGSFYLQSKILRARERIEREVRGFKQAAEREQELSEGLKPKWTKEGK
;
A
#
# COMPACT_ATOMS: atom_id res chain seq x y z
N MET A 1 23.13 29.09 32.97
CA MET A 1 22.02 28.12 33.05
C MET A 1 20.78 28.76 32.42
N GLN A 2 20.53 28.49 31.14
CA GLN A 2 19.33 28.97 30.43
C GLN A 2 18.41 27.76 30.19
N LYS A 3 17.23 27.80 30.82
CA LYS A 3 16.12 26.85 30.57
C LYS A 3 15.30 27.41 29.40
N SER A 4 15.39 26.78 28.24
CA SER A 4 14.48 27.02 27.13
C SER A 4 13.27 26.11 27.27
N ALA A 5 12.10 26.71 27.45
CA ALA A 5 10.82 26.05 27.28
C ALA A 5 10.58 25.80 25.80
N ALA A 6 10.54 24.54 25.39
CA ALA A 6 10.02 24.16 24.08
C ALA A 6 8.54 23.80 24.27
N ALA A 7 7.69 24.75 23.89
CA ALA A 7 6.27 24.53 23.70
C ALA A 7 6.06 23.30 22.81
N GLY A 8 5.33 22.30 23.35
CA GLY A 8 4.85 21.15 22.60
C GLY A 8 3.98 21.66 21.45
N GLN A 9 4.58 21.65 20.27
CA GLN A 9 3.99 22.17 19.04
C GLN A 9 2.70 21.43 18.74
N LYS A 10 1.70 22.24 18.42
CA LYS A 10 0.40 21.93 17.84
C LYS A 10 0.35 20.55 17.17
N ALA A 11 -0.55 19.70 17.65
CA ALA A 11 -1.22 18.70 16.81
C ALA A 11 -2.10 19.46 15.79
N GLY A 12 -1.46 20.12 14.83
CA GLY A 12 -2.11 20.58 13.62
C GLY A 12 -2.62 19.35 12.91
N GLY A 13 -3.93 19.28 12.67
CA GLY A 13 -4.58 18.31 11.81
C GLY A 13 -4.10 18.46 10.37
N GLY A 14 -2.84 18.11 10.13
CA GLY A 14 -2.38 17.73 8.82
C GLY A 14 -3.20 16.53 8.40
N PHE A 15 -3.56 16.49 7.12
CA PHE A 15 -4.04 15.32 6.40
C PHE A 15 -2.93 14.25 6.47
N SER A 16 -2.69 13.71 7.67
CA SER A 16 -1.72 12.66 7.91
C SER A 16 -2.23 11.53 7.05
N SER A 17 -1.49 11.26 5.98
CA SER A 17 -1.69 10.14 5.06
C SER A 17 -2.22 8.99 5.89
N SER A 18 -3.54 8.75 5.84
CA SER A 18 -4.16 7.78 6.71
C SER A 18 -3.51 6.45 6.34
N ASN A 19 -2.58 6.00 7.18
CA ASN A 19 -1.82 4.79 6.96
C ASN A 19 -2.78 3.64 7.20
N ILE A 20 -3.61 3.36 6.19
CA ILE A 20 -4.54 2.23 6.17
C ILE A 20 -3.72 0.96 6.44
N THR A 21 -4.11 0.22 7.46
CA THR A 21 -3.42 -1.04 7.80
C THR A 21 -3.71 -2.10 6.75
N MET A 22 -2.93 -3.20 6.72
CA MET A 22 -3.22 -4.29 5.79
C MET A 22 -4.58 -4.91 6.10
N ASP A 23 -4.88 -5.11 7.38
CA ASP A 23 -6.17 -5.61 7.84
C ASP A 23 -7.33 -4.69 7.42
N GLU A 24 -7.19 -3.36 7.60
CA GLU A 24 -8.20 -2.39 7.18
C GLU A 24 -8.39 -2.41 5.66
N ALA A 25 -7.30 -2.51 4.89
CA ALA A 25 -7.36 -2.61 3.43
C ALA A 25 -8.09 -3.89 2.97
N CYS A 26 -7.79 -5.03 3.58
CA CYS A 26 -8.46 -6.30 3.31
C CYS A 26 -9.96 -6.23 3.62
N GLN A 27 -10.33 -5.62 4.76
CA GLN A 27 -11.72 -5.42 5.13
C GLN A 27 -12.46 -4.49 4.16
N ILE A 28 -11.84 -3.37 3.76
CA ILE A 28 -12.46 -2.40 2.84
C ILE A 28 -12.74 -3.04 1.47
N LEU A 29 -11.82 -3.84 0.92
CA LEU A 29 -12.04 -4.52 -0.36
C LEU A 29 -12.78 -5.86 -0.22
N ASN A 30 -13.08 -6.28 1.02
CA ASN A 30 -13.63 -7.58 1.35
C ASN A 30 -12.85 -8.71 0.68
N VAL A 31 -11.53 -8.67 0.85
CA VAL A 31 -10.61 -9.73 0.44
C VAL A 31 -10.10 -10.40 1.70
N GLY A 32 -10.00 -11.72 1.68
CA GLY A 32 -9.47 -12.45 2.84
C GLY A 32 -8.02 -12.03 3.13
N PRO A 33 -7.56 -12.11 4.38
CA PRO A 33 -6.14 -12.03 4.67
C PRO A 33 -5.49 -13.25 4.01
N SER A 34 -4.98 -13.06 2.79
CA SER A 34 -4.31 -14.15 2.11
C SER A 34 -3.12 -14.59 2.93
N LYS A 35 -3.00 -15.90 3.13
CA LYS A 35 -1.78 -16.49 3.67
C LYS A 35 -0.60 -16.02 2.82
N MET A 36 0.43 -15.50 3.48
CA MET A 36 1.76 -15.14 2.98
C MET A 36 1.89 -15.18 1.44
N GLY A 37 1.67 -14.04 0.79
CA GLY A 37 1.97 -13.87 -0.65
C GLY A 37 0.92 -14.36 -1.66
N GLN A 38 -0.20 -14.97 -1.25
CA GLN A 38 -1.24 -15.45 -2.18
C GLN A 38 -2.45 -14.50 -2.25
N ILE A 39 -2.23 -13.21 -2.46
CA ILE A 39 -3.33 -12.29 -2.76
C ILE A 39 -3.69 -12.45 -4.24
N ASP A 40 -4.95 -12.78 -4.52
CA ASP A 40 -5.47 -12.80 -5.89
C ASP A 40 -5.64 -11.34 -6.39
N GLU A 41 -4.63 -10.87 -7.13
CA GLU A 41 -4.60 -9.52 -7.71
C GLU A 41 -5.80 -9.26 -8.65
N ALA A 42 -6.30 -10.28 -9.34
CA ALA A 42 -7.45 -10.15 -10.22
C ALA A 42 -8.73 -9.93 -9.40
N PHE A 43 -8.90 -10.70 -8.31
CA PHE A 43 -10.00 -10.51 -7.39
C PHE A 43 -9.95 -9.12 -6.71
N VAL A 44 -8.80 -8.70 -6.21
CA VAL A 44 -8.61 -7.35 -5.63
C VAL A 44 -9.01 -6.26 -6.64
N THR A 45 -8.61 -6.40 -7.90
CA THR A 45 -8.92 -5.45 -8.96
C THR A 45 -10.42 -5.39 -9.27
N GLU A 46 -11.10 -6.55 -9.31
CA GLU A 46 -12.55 -6.63 -9.51
C GLU A 46 -13.30 -5.95 -8.37
N ARG A 47 -12.97 -6.31 -7.11
CA ARG A 47 -13.55 -5.72 -5.91
C ARG A 47 -13.35 -4.21 -5.86
N PHE A 48 -12.13 -3.75 -6.16
CA PHE A 48 -11.81 -2.34 -6.24
C PHE A 48 -12.69 -1.60 -7.25
N LYS A 49 -12.75 -2.07 -8.51
CA LYS A 49 -13.53 -1.39 -9.57
C LYS A 49 -15.00 -1.25 -9.16
N ARG A 50 -15.61 -2.35 -8.70
CA ARG A 50 -17.01 -2.36 -8.27
C ARG A 50 -17.26 -1.37 -7.13
N LEU A 51 -16.46 -1.41 -6.06
CA LEU A 51 -16.65 -0.54 -4.90
C LEU A 51 -16.37 0.92 -5.24
N PHE A 52 -15.34 1.18 -6.05
CA PHE A 52 -14.94 2.54 -6.45
C PHE A 52 -16.01 3.22 -7.30
N ASP A 53 -16.60 2.48 -8.26
CA ASP A 53 -17.67 2.97 -9.12
C ASP A 53 -18.99 3.21 -8.37
N LEU A 54 -19.34 2.31 -7.44
CA LEU A 54 -20.52 2.46 -6.57
C LEU A 54 -20.41 3.67 -5.63
N ASN A 55 -19.19 4.09 -5.29
CA ASN A 55 -18.94 5.22 -4.40
C ASN A 55 -18.56 6.50 -5.15
N ASP A 56 -18.78 6.58 -6.47
CA ASP A 56 -18.52 7.78 -7.26
C ASP A 56 -19.32 8.99 -6.72
N PRO A 57 -18.66 10.06 -6.27
CA PRO A 57 -19.32 11.26 -5.77
C PRO A 57 -20.29 11.90 -6.77
N LYS A 58 -20.01 11.74 -8.07
CA LYS A 58 -20.86 12.27 -9.15
C LYS A 58 -22.18 11.50 -9.29
N LYS A 59 -22.24 10.29 -8.74
CA LYS A 59 -23.43 9.41 -8.75
C LYS A 59 -24.11 9.32 -7.39
N GLY A 60 -23.83 10.26 -6.50
CA GLY A 60 -24.35 10.28 -5.12
C GLY A 60 -23.56 9.44 -4.12
N GLY A 61 -22.40 8.93 -4.51
CA GLY A 61 -21.45 8.27 -3.61
C GLY A 61 -20.69 9.26 -2.71
N SER A 62 -19.81 8.73 -1.86
CA SER A 62 -19.00 9.54 -0.95
C SER A 62 -17.55 9.62 -1.42
N PHE A 63 -17.02 10.84 -1.57
CA PHE A 63 -15.60 11.06 -1.86
C PHE A 63 -14.67 10.46 -0.80
N TYR A 64 -15.07 10.51 0.48
CA TYR A 64 -14.31 9.90 1.57
C TYR A 64 -14.19 8.38 1.41
N LEU A 65 -15.32 7.67 1.25
CA LEU A 65 -15.35 6.23 0.98
C LEU A 65 -14.58 5.84 -0.29
N GLN A 66 -14.79 6.55 -1.39
CA GLN A 66 -14.04 6.32 -2.63
C GLN A 66 -12.52 6.48 -2.42
N SER A 67 -12.10 7.51 -1.68
CA SER A 67 -10.70 7.72 -1.31
C SER A 67 -10.16 6.57 -0.45
N LYS A 68 -10.94 6.08 0.52
CA LYS A 68 -10.57 4.92 1.35
C LYS A 68 -10.39 3.64 0.53
N ILE A 69 -11.29 3.39 -0.43
CA ILE A 69 -11.21 2.26 -1.36
C ILE A 69 -9.92 2.33 -2.22
N LEU A 70 -9.57 3.51 -2.71
CA LEU A 70 -8.31 3.72 -3.43
C LEU A 70 -7.10 3.41 -2.55
N ARG A 71 -7.06 3.96 -1.32
CA ARG A 71 -5.96 3.71 -0.38
C ARG A 71 -5.82 2.23 -0.02
N ALA A 72 -6.94 1.52 0.13
CA ALA A 72 -6.93 0.08 0.39
C ALA A 72 -6.24 -0.70 -0.72
N ARG A 73 -6.58 -0.40 -2.00
CA ARG A 73 -5.93 -1.03 -3.15
C ARG A 73 -4.43 -0.74 -3.19
N GLU A 74 -4.04 0.53 -3.04
CA GLU A 74 -2.63 0.94 -3.02
C GLU A 74 -1.82 0.22 -1.93
N ARG A 75 -2.44 -0.02 -0.76
CA ARG A 75 -1.82 -0.75 0.34
C ARG A 75 -1.59 -2.21 -0.01
N ILE A 76 -2.60 -2.88 -0.55
CA ILE A 76 -2.52 -4.29 -0.95
C ILE A 76 -1.49 -4.48 -2.08
N GLU A 77 -1.51 -3.62 -3.10
CA GLU A 77 -0.55 -3.66 -4.22
C GLU A 77 0.90 -3.51 -3.75
N ARG A 78 1.14 -2.63 -2.78
CA ARG A 78 2.47 -2.44 -2.18
C ARG A 78 2.95 -3.71 -1.46
N GLU A 79 2.07 -4.37 -0.73
CA GLU A 79 2.38 -5.59 0.00
C GLU A 79 2.73 -6.74 -0.98
N VAL A 80 1.91 -6.93 -2.02
CA VAL A 80 2.16 -7.93 -3.07
C VAL A 80 3.50 -7.69 -3.76
N ARG A 81 3.79 -6.43 -4.11
CA ARG A 81 5.08 -6.06 -4.72
C ARG A 81 6.25 -6.35 -3.77
N GLY A 82 6.11 -6.04 -2.48
CA GLY A 82 7.12 -6.34 -1.47
C GLY A 82 7.43 -7.84 -1.38
N PHE A 83 6.40 -8.69 -1.38
CA PHE A 83 6.57 -10.14 -1.39
C PHE A 83 7.24 -10.65 -2.67
N LYS A 84 6.84 -10.16 -3.85
CA LYS A 84 7.46 -10.52 -5.13
C LYS A 84 8.95 -10.18 -5.15
N GLN A 85 9.31 -8.98 -4.70
CA GLN A 85 10.71 -8.54 -4.63
C GLN A 85 11.54 -9.34 -3.61
N ALA A 86 10.94 -9.70 -2.48
CA ALA A 86 11.60 -10.55 -1.49
C ALA A 86 11.85 -11.98 -2.04
N ALA A 87 10.86 -12.54 -2.73
CA ALA A 87 10.98 -13.85 -3.37
C ALA A 87 12.02 -13.86 -4.49
N GLU A 88 12.03 -12.84 -5.36
CA GLU A 88 13.05 -12.67 -6.40
C GLU A 88 14.45 -12.58 -5.80
N ARG A 89 14.62 -11.77 -4.74
CA ARG A 89 15.91 -11.61 -4.06
C ARG A 89 16.38 -12.91 -3.40
N GLU A 90 15.48 -13.69 -2.82
CA GLU A 90 15.78 -14.99 -2.23
C GLU A 90 16.19 -16.01 -3.30
N GLN A 91 15.52 -15.99 -4.46
CA GLN A 91 15.93 -16.79 -5.63
C GLN A 91 17.31 -16.38 -6.15
N GLU A 92 17.59 -15.08 -6.29
CA GLU A 92 18.92 -14.59 -6.68
C GLU A 92 20.03 -14.99 -5.69
N LEU A 93 19.73 -14.99 -4.38
CA LEU A 93 20.64 -15.47 -3.35
C LEU A 93 20.87 -16.99 -3.45
N SER A 94 19.80 -17.76 -3.70
CA SER A 94 19.84 -19.21 -3.85
C SER A 94 20.59 -19.66 -5.12
N GLU A 95 20.46 -18.92 -6.23
CA GLU A 95 21.07 -19.25 -7.52
C GLU A 95 22.54 -18.79 -7.64
N GLY A 96 23.09 -18.21 -6.57
CA GLY A 96 24.44 -17.68 -6.54
C GLY A 96 24.51 -16.30 -7.19
N LEU A 97 24.78 -15.29 -6.37
CA LEU A 97 24.86 -13.87 -6.72
C LEU A 97 25.64 -13.63 -8.03
N LYS A 98 24.94 -13.43 -9.14
CA LYS A 98 25.51 -12.96 -10.42
C LYS A 98 25.34 -11.44 -10.51
N PRO A 99 26.29 -10.63 -10.03
CA PRO A 99 26.19 -9.19 -10.14
C PRO A 99 26.05 -8.79 -11.61
N LYS A 100 24.98 -8.05 -11.95
CA LYS A 100 24.84 -7.40 -13.26
C LYS A 100 25.84 -6.24 -13.31
N TRP A 101 27.06 -6.53 -13.73
CA TRP A 101 28.05 -5.49 -14.03
C TRP A 101 27.63 -4.77 -15.32
N THR A 102 27.12 -3.55 -15.21
CA THR A 102 27.03 -2.62 -16.34
C THR A 102 28.43 -2.07 -16.62
N LYS A 103 29.14 -2.65 -17.61
CA LYS A 103 30.23 -1.94 -18.29
C LYS A 103 29.58 -0.85 -19.13
N GLU A 104 29.47 0.37 -18.61
CA GLU A 104 29.48 1.54 -19.50
C GLU A 104 30.94 1.78 -19.88
N GLY A 105 31.26 1.32 -21.09
CA GLY A 105 32.53 1.57 -21.73
C GLY A 105 32.67 3.06 -22.06
N LYS A 106 33.86 3.57 -21.76
CA LYS A 106 34.51 4.79 -22.26
C LYS A 106 33.86 5.48 -23.46
#